data_AF-A0A2G9TFK4-F1
#
_entry.id   AF-A0A2G9TFK4-F1
#
_cell.length_a   1.000
_cell.length_b   1.000
_cell.length_c   1.000
_cell.angle_alpha   90.00
_cell.angle_beta   90.00
_cell.angle_gamma   90.00
#
_symmetry.space_group_name_H-M   'P 1'
#
loop_
_entity.id
_entity.type
_entity.pdbx_description
1 polymer ?
#
loop_
_entity_poly.entity_id
_entity_poly.type
_entity_poly.pdbx_seq_one_letter_code
_entity_poly.pdbx_strand_id
1 'polypeptide(L)'
;AAAQCPPGLNPLQSTGQPATCPPQDLCRCEQLRAGSSCQYSQQHMGYICCVGQAQQCGSSSSPLISSTGQTVQCQSLNDCPSGFSCLQGICCASGTNRTL
;
A
#
# COMPACT_ATOMS: atom_id res chain seq x y z
N ALA A 1 -2.62 12.03 18.45
CA ALA A 1 -1.46 11.87 17.54
C ALA A 1 -1.93 12.16 16.12
N ALA A 2 -1.18 12.92 15.32
CA ALA A 2 -1.54 13.13 13.92
C ALA A 2 -1.39 11.80 13.18
N ALA A 3 -2.43 11.35 12.49
CA ALA A 3 -2.34 10.13 11.68
C ALA A 3 -1.31 10.36 10.55
N GLN A 4 -0.30 9.49 10.47
CA GLN A 4 0.76 9.59 9.47
C GLN A 4 0.30 9.07 8.10
N CYS A 5 -0.67 8.17 8.10
CA CYS A 5 -1.27 7.54 6.93
C CYS A 5 -2.80 7.58 7.05
N PRO A 6 -3.55 7.50 5.93
CA PRO A 6 -5.00 7.33 5.94
C PRO A 6 -5.46 6.10 6.75
N PRO A 7 -6.74 6.03 7.13
CA PRO A 7 -7.30 4.87 7.81
C PRO A 7 -6.98 3.56 7.09
N GLY A 8 -6.63 2.51 7.86
CA GLY A 8 -6.28 1.19 7.31
C GLY A 8 -4.86 1.07 6.75
N LEU A 9 -4.11 2.18 6.68
CA LEU A 9 -2.73 2.20 6.22
C LEU A 9 -1.77 2.53 7.37
N ASN A 10 -0.56 2.01 7.25
CA ASN A 10 0.52 2.22 8.21
C ASN A 10 1.78 2.70 7.48
N PRO A 11 2.67 3.46 8.14
CA PRO A 11 3.94 3.84 7.55
C PRO A 11 4.75 2.59 7.18
N LEU A 12 5.23 2.53 5.94
CA LEU A 12 6.18 1.51 5.52
C LEU A 12 7.52 1.82 6.19
N GLN A 13 7.97 0.95 7.08
CA GLN A 13 9.24 1.11 7.78
C GLN A 13 10.40 0.68 6.87
N SER A 14 11.36 1.57 6.64
CA SER A 14 12.65 1.29 6.04
C SER A 14 13.72 1.61 7.09
N THR A 15 14.48 0.61 7.52
CA THR A 15 15.58 0.79 8.51
C THR A 15 15.17 1.52 9.80
N GLY A 16 13.96 1.26 10.32
CA GLY A 16 13.46 1.85 11.57
C GLY A 16 12.88 3.26 11.46
N GLN A 17 12.77 3.81 10.25
CA GLN A 17 12.07 5.06 9.96
C GLN A 17 11.07 4.86 8.81
N PRO A 18 10.02 5.70 8.69
CA PRO A 18 9.15 5.65 7.53
C PRO A 18 9.93 5.88 6.23
N ALA A 19 9.71 5.03 5.24
CA ALA A 19 10.23 5.23 3.90
C ALA A 19 9.67 6.54 3.34
N THR A 20 10.54 7.44 2.92
CA THR A 20 10.15 8.72 2.32
C THR A 20 10.01 8.59 0.82
N CYS A 21 9.08 9.34 0.24
CA CYS A 21 8.85 9.37 -1.19
C CYS A 21 8.83 10.81 -1.69
N PRO A 22 9.44 11.13 -2.84
CA PRO A 22 9.22 12.41 -3.50
C PRO A 22 7.80 12.42 -4.08
N PRO A 23 7.06 13.53 -4.00
CA PRO A 23 5.76 13.64 -4.68
C PRO A 23 5.87 13.53 -6.21
N GLN A 24 7.07 13.78 -6.76
CA GLN A 24 7.38 13.66 -8.19
C GLN A 24 7.64 12.21 -8.63
N ASP A 25 7.94 11.31 -7.68
CA ASP A 25 8.27 9.91 -7.94
C ASP A 25 7.35 9.00 -7.11
N LEU A 26 6.13 8.87 -7.62
CA LEU A 26 5.08 8.04 -7.02
C LEU A 26 5.43 6.55 -7.05
N CYS A 27 6.33 6.13 -7.95
CA CYS A 27 6.73 4.74 -8.11
C CYS A 27 7.71 4.27 -7.03
N ARG A 28 8.39 5.18 -6.32
CA ARG A 28 9.34 4.82 -5.27
C ARG A 28 8.73 3.92 -4.19
N CYS A 29 7.50 4.18 -3.78
CA CYS A 29 6.82 3.33 -2.79
C CYS A 29 6.47 1.97 -3.40
N GLU A 30 5.90 1.94 -4.60
CA GLU A 30 5.54 0.71 -5.31
C GLU A 30 6.75 -0.23 -5.51
N GLN A 31 7.94 0.33 -5.74
CA GLN A 31 9.19 -0.44 -5.83
C GLN A 31 9.63 -1.07 -4.50
N LEU A 32 9.26 -0.46 -3.36
CA LEU A 32 9.53 -1.01 -2.03
C LEU A 32 8.48 -2.06 -1.65
N ARG A 33 7.22 -1.79 -1.94
CA ARG A 33 6.09 -2.71 -1.71
C ARG A 33 4.95 -2.37 -2.67
N ALA A 34 4.48 -3.36 -3.41
CA ALA A 34 3.36 -3.17 -4.33
C ALA A 34 2.08 -2.78 -3.58
N GLY A 35 1.31 -1.83 -4.13
CA GLY A 35 0.09 -1.30 -3.49
C GLY A 35 0.36 -0.33 -2.34
N SER A 36 1.52 0.32 -2.35
CA SER A 36 1.88 1.32 -1.36
C SER A 36 1.73 2.72 -1.95
N SER A 37 1.13 3.62 -1.18
CA SER A 37 0.84 4.97 -1.63
C SER A 37 1.78 5.98 -0.99
N CYS A 38 2.22 6.97 -1.76
CA CYS A 38 2.93 8.13 -1.23
C CYS A 38 1.93 9.13 -0.63
N GLN A 39 2.04 9.42 0.66
CA GLN A 39 1.12 10.28 1.41
C GLN A 39 1.85 11.33 2.23
N TYR A 40 1.29 12.54 2.30
CA TYR A 40 1.87 13.60 3.12
C TYR A 40 1.60 13.33 4.61
N SER A 41 2.67 13.25 5.40
CA SER A 41 2.63 13.11 6.85
C SER A 41 2.90 14.45 7.52
N GLN A 42 1.92 14.93 8.28
CA GLN A 42 2.09 16.13 9.10
C GLN A 42 3.14 15.93 10.21
N GLN A 43 3.30 14.69 10.70
CA GLN A 43 4.27 14.36 11.74
C GLN A 43 5.72 14.43 11.26
N HIS A 44 5.96 14.07 9.99
CA HIS A 44 7.30 14.09 9.39
C HIS A 44 7.55 15.32 8.51
N MET A 45 6.56 16.22 8.41
CA MET A 45 6.58 17.40 7.52
C MET A 45 7.02 17.04 6.09
N GLY A 46 6.52 15.91 5.57
CA GLY A 46 6.99 15.35 4.32
C GLY A 46 6.18 14.16 3.84
N TYR A 47 6.49 13.67 2.64
CA TYR A 47 5.80 12.54 2.02
C TYR A 47 6.46 11.22 2.41
N ILE A 48 5.62 10.26 2.84
CA ILE A 48 6.03 8.93 3.27
C ILE A 48 5.22 7.85 2.53
N CYS A 49 5.79 6.65 2.44
CA CYS A 49 5.10 5.48 1.90
C CYS A 49 4.17 4.88 2.95
N CYS A 50 2.91 4.72 2.59
CA CYS A 50 1.86 4.13 3.42
C CYS A 50 1.40 2.81 2.80
N VAL A 51 1.25 1.79 3.64
CA VAL A 51 0.95 0.41 3.25
C VAL A 51 -0.20 -0.18 4.04
N GLY A 52 -1.04 -0.94 3.37
CA GLY A 52 -1.95 -1.88 4.03
C GLY A 52 -1.16 -3.08 4.55
N GLN A 53 -1.69 -3.74 5.58
CA GLN A 53 -1.12 -4.99 6.09
C GLN A 53 -2.21 -6.07 6.08
N ALA A 54 -1.95 -7.13 5.32
CA ALA A 54 -2.69 -8.38 5.37
C ALA A 54 -1.67 -9.50 5.17
N GLN A 55 -1.66 -10.48 6.06
CA GLN A 55 -0.71 -11.59 6.00
C GLN A 55 -0.85 -12.38 4.69
N GLN A 56 -2.07 -12.41 4.15
CA GLN A 56 -2.43 -13.02 2.87
C GLN A 56 -1.67 -12.44 1.68
N CYS A 57 -1.26 -11.16 1.74
CA CYS A 57 -0.51 -10.50 0.66
C CYS A 57 1.02 -10.66 0.81
N GLY A 58 1.48 -11.28 1.88
CA GLY A 58 2.90 -11.43 2.17
C GLY A 58 3.63 -10.11 2.44
N SER A 59 4.96 -10.16 2.39
CA SER A 59 5.84 -9.03 2.72
C SER A 59 6.11 -8.09 1.53
N SER A 60 5.95 -8.54 0.29
CA SER A 60 6.26 -7.78 -0.93
C SER A 60 5.04 -7.05 -1.53
N SER A 61 3.83 -7.33 -1.03
CA SER A 61 2.58 -6.74 -1.54
C SER A 61 1.69 -6.27 -0.39
N SER A 62 0.84 -5.29 -0.67
CA SER A 62 -0.16 -4.74 0.24
C SER A 62 -1.58 -5.07 -0.22
N PRO A 63 -2.52 -5.26 0.73
CA PRO A 63 -3.93 -5.38 0.40
C PRO A 63 -4.48 -4.06 -0.14
N LEU A 64 -5.52 -4.16 -0.97
CA LEU A 64 -6.38 -3.05 -1.31
C LEU A 64 -7.14 -2.62 -0.05
N ILE A 65 -7.01 -1.34 0.30
CA ILE A 65 -7.71 -0.72 1.42
C ILE A 65 -8.84 0.15 0.87
N SER A 66 -10.05 -0.05 1.39
CA SER A 66 -11.23 0.76 1.06
C SER A 66 -11.10 2.18 1.62
N SER A 67 -11.99 3.07 1.21
CA SER A 67 -12.09 4.43 1.78
C SER A 67 -12.40 4.44 3.29
N THR A 68 -12.94 3.35 3.84
CA THR A 68 -13.20 3.19 5.28
C THR A 68 -12.00 2.65 6.05
N GLY A 69 -10.88 2.34 5.38
CA GLY A 69 -9.70 1.78 5.99
C GLY A 69 -9.76 0.27 6.22
N GLN A 70 -10.64 -0.43 5.52
CA GLN A 70 -10.81 -1.89 5.63
C GLN A 70 -10.19 -2.59 4.43
N THR A 71 -9.67 -3.80 4.63
CA THR A 71 -9.18 -4.63 3.52
C THR A 71 -10.35 -5.05 2.62
N VAL A 72 -10.18 -4.92 1.31
CA VAL A 72 -11.19 -5.37 0.34
C VAL A 72 -11.13 -6.89 0.22
N GLN A 73 -12.25 -7.52 0.49
CA GLN A 73 -12.42 -8.97 0.38
C GLN A 73 -12.76 -9.38 -1.05
N CYS A 74 -12.42 -10.61 -1.41
CA CYS A 74 -12.73 -11.23 -2.69
C CYS A 74 -13.08 -12.71 -2.51
N GLN A 75 -13.82 -13.28 -3.45
CA GLN A 75 -14.10 -14.72 -3.49
C GLN A 75 -13.45 -15.37 -4.73
N SER A 76 -13.19 -14.56 -5.76
CA SER A 76 -12.67 -14.94 -7.05
C SER A 76 -11.70 -13.88 -7.59
N LEU A 77 -10.89 -14.24 -8.59
CA LEU A 77 -9.91 -13.32 -9.19
C LEU A 77 -10.55 -12.08 -9.82
N ASN A 78 -11.83 -12.14 -10.21
CA ASN A 78 -12.53 -11.05 -10.89
C ASN A 78 -13.16 -10.03 -9.92
N ASP A 79 -13.18 -10.31 -8.61
CA ASP A 79 -13.70 -9.37 -7.61
C ASP A 79 -12.72 -8.21 -7.35
N CYS A 80 -11.44 -8.42 -7.67
CA CYS A 80 -10.41 -7.43 -7.46
C CYS A 80 -10.26 -6.53 -8.70
N PRO A 81 -10.10 -5.21 -8.50
CA PRO A 81 -9.85 -4.29 -9.61
C PRO A 81 -8.50 -4.58 -10.27
N SER A 82 -8.32 -4.09 -11.50
CA SER A 82 -7.07 -4.26 -12.24
C SER A 82 -5.85 -3.81 -11.43
N GLY A 83 -4.77 -4.60 -11.47
CA GLY A 83 -3.58 -4.41 -10.63
C GLY A 83 -3.65 -5.13 -9.27
N PHE A 84 -4.75 -5.81 -8.96
CA PHE A 84 -4.89 -6.63 -7.75
C PHE A 84 -5.29 -8.07 -8.11
N SER A 85 -4.83 -9.01 -7.30
CA SER A 85 -5.19 -10.43 -7.38
C SER A 85 -5.83 -10.88 -6.08
N CYS A 86 -6.84 -11.74 -6.19
CA CYS A 86 -7.46 -12.34 -5.01
C CYS A 86 -6.56 -13.42 -4.41
N LEU A 87 -5.98 -13.14 -3.23
CA LEU A 87 -5.17 -14.08 -2.47
C LEU A 87 -5.84 -14.36 -1.14
N GLN A 88 -6.22 -15.63 -0.92
CA GLN A 88 -6.82 -16.09 0.33
C GLN A 88 -7.99 -15.20 0.82
N GLY A 89 -8.81 -14.74 -0.12
CA GLY A 89 -9.99 -13.93 0.17
C GLY A 89 -9.76 -12.43 0.31
N ILE A 90 -8.55 -11.92 0.02
CA ILE A 90 -8.22 -10.49 0.04
C ILE A 90 -7.63 -10.06 -1.30
N CYS A 91 -7.99 -8.86 -1.77
CA CYS A 91 -7.37 -8.27 -2.94
C CYS A 91 -5.98 -7.75 -2.61
N CYS A 92 -4.94 -8.41 -3.10
CA CYS A 92 -3.54 -8.04 -2.90
C CYS A 92 -2.96 -7.40 -4.16
N ALA A 93 -2.20 -6.33 -4.01
CA ALA A 93 -1.57 -5.64 -5.13
C ALA A 93 -0.64 -6.62 -5.87
N SER A 94 -0.90 -6.84 -7.15
CA SER A 94 0.01 -7.60 -7.99
C SER A 94 1.10 -6.63 -8.39
N GLY A 95 2.33 -6.86 -7.90
CA GLY A 95 3.47 -6.01 -8.21
C GLY A 95 3.53 -5.73 -9.70
N THR A 96 3.19 -4.50 -10.07
CA THR A 96 3.28 -4.10 -11.46
C THR A 96 4.75 -3.99 -11.80
N ASN A 97 5.29 -5.03 -12.44
CA ASN A 97 6.27 -4.81 -13.48
C ASN A 97 5.54 -4.09 -14.63
N ARG A 98 5.26 -2.80 -14.44
CA ARG A 98 4.86 -1.91 -15.53
C ARG A 98 6.10 -1.62 -16.35
N THR A 99 6.52 -2.61 -17.12
CA THR A 99 7.32 -2.36 -18.33
C THR A 99 6.33 -1.72 -19.32
N LEU A 100 6.40 -0.40 -19.44
CA LEU A 100 5.90 0.32 -20.61
C LEU A 100 6.82 0.03 -21.79
#